data_AF-A0A936T9J0-F1
#
_entry.id   AF-A0A936T9J0-F1
#
_cell.length_a   1.000
_cell.length_b   1.000
_cell.length_c   1.000
_cell.angle_alpha   90.00
_cell.angle_beta   90.00
_cell.angle_gamma   90.00
#
_symmetry.space_group_name_H-M   'P 1'
#
loop_
_entity.id
_entity.type
_entity.pdbx_description
1 polymer ?
#
loop_
_entity_poly.entity_id
_entity_poly.type
_entity_poly.pdbx_seq_one_letter_code
_entity_poly.pdbx_strand_id
1 'polypeptide(L)'
;MRTEKLLLSSDGTKMFLGGKGASSATLPELLGVYPNPTKGEVYVTYQLPEGAEQGRLELRDLLGRPLLNKSLSGSGGIVDLSQGRLSPGTVVLMLYADDIYVAHTKLVVLR
;
A
#
# COMPACT_ATOMS: atom_id res chain seq x y z
N MET A 1 9.31 -21.60 -30.61
CA MET A 1 8.29 -21.82 -29.57
C MET A 1 8.89 -22.73 -28.51
N ARG A 2 9.31 -22.18 -27.37
CA ARG A 2 9.87 -22.95 -26.24
C ARG A 2 8.78 -23.07 -25.18
N THR A 3 8.38 -24.29 -24.88
CA THR A 3 7.39 -24.62 -23.86
C THR A 3 8.11 -24.78 -22.54
N GLU A 4 8.01 -23.79 -21.65
CA GLU A 4 8.56 -23.89 -20.30
C GLU A 4 7.50 -24.49 -19.36
N LYS A 5 7.82 -25.66 -18.82
CA LYS A 5 6.96 -26.45 -17.95
C LYS A 5 7.07 -25.90 -16.53
N LEU A 6 5.98 -25.29 -16.05
CA LEU A 6 5.85 -24.81 -14.67
C LEU A 6 5.69 -26.02 -13.73
N LEU A 7 6.61 -26.19 -12.76
CA LEU A 7 6.43 -27.12 -11.64
C LEU A 7 5.97 -26.33 -10.42
N LEU A 8 4.76 -26.64 -9.93
CA LEU A 8 4.21 -26.11 -8.68
C LEU A 8 4.83 -26.86 -7.51
N SER A 9 5.56 -26.16 -6.65
CA SER A 9 6.01 -26.69 -5.35
C SER A 9 4.85 -26.65 -4.36
N SER A 10 4.65 -27.74 -3.62
CA SER A 10 3.50 -28.00 -2.73
C SER A 10 3.50 -27.22 -1.40
N ASP A 11 4.33 -26.19 -1.24
CA ASP A 11 4.47 -25.42 0.00
C ASP A 11 4.36 -23.90 -0.22
N GLY A 12 3.74 -23.50 -1.34
CA GLY A 12 3.36 -22.10 -1.64
C GLY A 12 4.51 -21.12 -1.90
N THR A 13 5.77 -21.48 -1.64
CA THR A 13 6.91 -20.59 -1.77
C THR A 13 7.64 -20.82 -3.09
N LYS A 14 7.60 -19.84 -4.00
CA LYS A 14 8.40 -19.84 -5.24
C LYS A 14 9.83 -19.37 -4.94
N MET A 15 10.80 -20.28 -5.01
CA MET A 15 12.23 -19.95 -4.98
C MET A 15 12.77 -19.86 -6.41
N PHE A 16 13.18 -18.66 -6.84
CA PHE A 16 13.94 -18.48 -8.07
C PHE A 16 15.44 -18.58 -7.74
N LEU A 17 16.06 -19.71 -8.13
CA LEU A 17 17.51 -19.88 -8.15
C LEU A 17 18.04 -19.50 -9.52
N GLY A 18 18.56 -18.28 -9.66
CA GLY A 18 19.42 -17.94 -10.79
C GLY A 18 19.32 -16.49 -11.27
N GLY A 19 20.46 -15.80 -11.29
CA GLY A 19 20.67 -14.61 -12.11
C GLY A 19 20.99 -13.34 -11.33
N LYS A 20 22.29 -13.02 -11.24
CA LYS A 20 22.78 -11.66 -10.95
C LYS A 20 22.06 -10.67 -11.88
N GLY A 21 21.47 -9.63 -11.29
CA GLY A 21 20.89 -8.51 -12.02
C GLY A 21 19.41 -8.63 -12.36
N ALA A 22 18.58 -9.14 -11.45
CA ALA A 22 17.13 -8.93 -11.54
C ALA A 22 16.83 -7.48 -11.15
N SER A 23 16.72 -6.60 -12.15
CA SER A 23 15.88 -5.40 -12.03
C SER A 23 14.57 -5.88 -11.41
N SER A 24 14.27 -5.43 -10.20
CA SER A 24 13.00 -5.69 -9.55
C SER A 24 11.93 -5.38 -10.59
N ALA A 25 11.22 -6.40 -11.05
CA ALA A 25 9.95 -6.16 -11.71
C ALA A 25 9.09 -5.60 -10.60
N THR A 26 9.12 -4.27 -10.47
CA THR A 26 8.42 -3.52 -9.44
C THR A 26 6.96 -3.90 -9.58
N LEU A 27 6.45 -4.73 -8.66
CA LEU A 27 5.02 -4.89 -8.51
C LEU A 27 4.42 -3.48 -8.44
N PRO A 28 3.30 -3.19 -9.11
CA PRO A 28 2.68 -1.88 -9.02
C PRO A 28 2.52 -1.52 -7.54
N GLU A 29 3.10 -0.39 -7.13
CA GLU A 29 2.98 0.07 -5.75
C GLU A 29 1.52 0.46 -5.50
N LEU A 30 0.77 -0.43 -4.85
CA LEU A 30 -0.67 -0.26 -4.61
C LEU A 30 -0.97 0.92 -3.70
N LEU A 31 0.02 1.39 -2.94
CA LEU A 31 -0.14 2.47 -1.98
C LEU A 31 1.16 3.24 -1.81
N GLY A 32 1.14 4.52 -2.14
CA GLY A 32 2.24 5.46 -1.94
C GLY A 32 1.80 6.68 -1.13
N VAL A 33 2.76 7.36 -0.52
CA VAL A 33 2.50 8.57 0.26
C VAL A 33 3.57 9.63 0.01
N TYR A 34 3.14 10.87 -0.24
CA TYR A 34 4.04 12.00 -0.42
C TYR A 34 3.43 13.32 0.08
N PRO A 35 4.25 14.27 0.58
CA PRO A 35 5.64 14.08 0.96
C PRO A 35 5.77 13.15 2.19
N ASN A 36 6.93 12.50 2.32
CA ASN A 36 7.28 11.72 3.49
C ASN A 36 8.78 11.87 3.79
N PRO A 37 9.19 12.53 4.89
CA PRO A 37 8.35 13.06 5.97
C PRO A 37 7.43 14.23 5.57
N THR A 38 6.39 14.49 6.35
CA THR A 38 5.42 15.59 6.18
C THR A 38 5.33 16.49 7.42
N LYS A 39 4.82 17.72 7.27
CA LYS A 39 4.38 18.60 8.37
C LYS A 39 2.86 18.66 8.56
N GLY A 40 2.10 17.83 7.85
CA GLY A 40 0.65 17.76 7.95
C GLY A 40 -0.06 17.66 6.59
N GLU A 41 0.57 18.13 5.52
CA GLU A 41 0.06 17.96 4.15
C GLU A 41 0.43 16.58 3.61
N VAL A 42 -0.56 15.77 3.27
CA VAL A 42 -0.35 14.36 2.90
C VAL A 42 -1.21 14.00 1.70
N TYR A 43 -0.56 13.58 0.63
CA TYR A 43 -1.19 13.00 -0.55
C TYR A 43 -0.88 11.51 -0.61
N VAL A 44 -1.92 10.73 -0.89
CA VAL A 44 -1.85 9.28 -0.98
C VAL A 44 -2.17 8.86 -2.40
N THR A 45 -1.24 8.16 -3.05
CA THR A 45 -1.53 7.43 -4.28
C THR A 45 -2.00 6.04 -3.93
N TYR A 46 -3.05 5.57 -4.60
CA TYR A 46 -3.53 4.21 -4.39
C TYR A 46 -3.97 3.57 -5.70
N GLN A 47 -3.92 2.25 -5.72
CA GLN A 47 -4.49 1.40 -6.75
C GLN A 47 -5.14 0.20 -6.05
N LEU A 48 -6.41 -0.05 -6.33
CA LEU A 48 -7.10 -1.26 -5.89
C LEU A 48 -6.76 -2.41 -6.84
N PRO A 49 -6.68 -3.66 -6.33
CA PRO A 49 -6.58 -4.85 -7.17
C PRO A 49 -7.74 -4.93 -8.17
N GLU A 50 -7.50 -5.58 -9.31
CA GLU A 50 -8.53 -5.83 -10.31
C GLU A 50 -9.71 -6.61 -9.71
N GLY A 51 -10.94 -6.17 -10.01
CA GLY A 51 -12.17 -6.79 -9.50
C GLY A 51 -12.64 -6.27 -8.13
N ALA A 52 -11.86 -5.42 -7.45
CA ALA A 52 -12.30 -4.80 -6.21
C ALA A 52 -13.40 -3.74 -6.47
N GLU A 53 -14.48 -3.77 -5.69
CA GLU A 53 -15.60 -2.84 -5.82
C GLU A 53 -15.47 -1.65 -4.88
N GLN A 54 -14.89 -1.87 -3.70
CA GLN A 54 -14.79 -0.89 -2.64
C GLN A 54 -13.35 -0.77 -2.14
N GLY A 55 -12.94 0.47 -1.86
CA GLY A 55 -11.63 0.76 -1.27
C GLY A 55 -11.76 1.55 0.02
N ARG A 56 -10.84 1.32 0.96
CA ARG A 56 -10.74 2.11 2.20
C ARG A 56 -9.30 2.33 2.61
N LEU A 57 -8.99 3.56 2.98
CA LEU A 57 -7.76 3.91 3.67
C LEU A 57 -8.01 3.99 5.17
N GLU A 58 -7.09 3.42 5.94
CA GLU A 58 -7.08 3.52 7.39
C GLU A 58 -5.71 3.97 7.87
N LEU A 59 -5.66 5.06 8.64
CA LEU A 59 -4.45 5.53 9.29
C LEU A 59 -4.47 5.10 10.75
N ARG A 60 -3.40 4.47 11.21
CA ARG A 60 -3.24 4.03 12.59
C ARG A 60 -1.94 4.53 13.20
N ASP A 61 -1.94 4.77 14.51
CA ASP A 61 -0.69 4.96 15.24
C ASP A 61 0.03 3.62 15.50
N LEU A 62 1.21 3.68 16.12
CA LEU A 62 2.01 2.49 16.45
C LEU A 62 1.36 1.56 17.47
N LEU A 63 0.33 2.02 18.20
CA LEU A 63 -0.46 1.20 19.11
C LEU A 63 -1.68 0.57 18.41
N GLY A 64 -1.83 0.80 17.10
CA GLY A 64 -2.93 0.30 16.29
C GLY A 64 -4.23 1.09 16.45
N ARG A 65 -4.21 2.25 17.14
CA ARG A 65 -5.40 3.08 17.32
C ARG A 65 -5.74 3.79 16.00
N PRO A 66 -6.99 3.74 15.53
CA PRO A 66 -7.39 4.42 14.30
C PRO A 66 -7.36 5.95 14.50
N LEU A 67 -6.66 6.64 13.61
CA LEU A 67 -6.57 8.10 13.54
C LEU A 67 -7.48 8.67 12.45
N LEU A 68 -7.61 7.95 11.34
CA LEU A 68 -8.42 8.36 10.20
C LEU A 68 -8.94 7.13 9.44
N ASN A 69 -10.14 7.26 8.91
CA ASN A 69 -10.74 6.29 8.01
C ASN A 69 -11.36 7.04 6.83
N LYS A 70 -11.03 6.63 5.60
CA LYS A 70 -11.51 7.27 4.37
C LYS A 70 -11.90 6.21 3.34
N SER A 71 -13.18 6.19 2.96
CA SER A 71 -13.63 5.44 1.79
C SER A 71 -13.07 6.04 0.52
N LEU A 72 -12.70 5.16 -0.42
CA LEU A 72 -12.16 5.50 -1.72
C LEU A 72 -13.24 5.37 -2.79
N SER A 73 -13.08 6.12 -3.87
CA SER A 73 -13.98 6.10 -5.02
C SER A 73 -13.18 5.77 -6.26
N GLY A 74 -13.49 4.65 -6.92
CA GLY A 74 -12.78 4.17 -8.09
C GLY A 74 -11.63 3.21 -7.77
N SER A 75 -11.01 2.68 -8.84
CA SER A 75 -9.97 1.66 -8.76
C SER A 75 -8.57 2.22 -8.48
N GLY A 76 -8.39 3.54 -8.45
CA GLY A 76 -7.10 4.16 -8.18
C GLY A 76 -7.16 5.69 -8.27
N GLY A 77 -6.15 6.36 -7.74
CA GLY A 77 -6.05 7.81 -7.80
C GLY A 77 -5.20 8.42 -6.69
N ILE A 78 -5.43 9.71 -6.46
CA ILE A 78 -4.75 10.50 -5.43
C ILE A 78 -5.79 11.02 -4.43
N VAL A 79 -5.51 10.86 -3.14
CA VAL A 79 -6.36 11.33 -2.04
C VAL A 79 -5.57 12.31 -1.18
N ASP A 80 -6.17 13.46 -0.89
CA ASP A 80 -5.68 14.42 0.07
C ASP A 80 -6.16 14.04 1.49
N LEU A 81 -5.22 13.78 2.40
CA LEU A 81 -5.47 13.48 3.81
C LEU A 81 -5.13 14.66 4.74
N SER A 82 -4.80 15.83 4.20
CA SER A 82 -4.34 17.02 4.94
C SER A 82 -5.41 17.64 5.85
N GLN A 83 -6.68 17.25 5.67
CA GLN A 83 -7.79 17.68 6.54
C GLN A 83 -7.76 17.01 7.93
N GLY A 84 -6.96 15.95 8.10
CA GLY A 84 -6.77 15.28 9.38
C GLY A 84 -5.72 15.99 10.23
N ARG A 85 -6.05 16.33 11.47
CA ARG A 85 -5.01 16.73 12.46
C ARG A 85 -4.19 15.50 12.82
N LEU A 86 -3.06 15.31 12.15
CA LEU A 86 -2.12 14.23 12.45
C LEU A 86 -1.18 14.66 13.56
N SER A 87 -1.12 13.87 14.64
CA SER A 87 -0.13 14.05 15.67
C SER A 87 1.28 13.75 15.13
N PRO A 88 2.31 14.52 15.52
CA PRO A 88 3.69 14.22 15.17
C PRO A 88 4.08 12.81 15.63
N GLY A 89 4.80 12.09 14.78
CA GLY A 89 5.20 10.70 15.03
C GLY A 89 5.19 9.84 13.78
N THR A 90 5.38 8.54 13.98
CA THR A 90 5.23 7.54 12.92
C THR A 90 3.82 6.98 12.97
N VAL A 91 3.17 6.93 11.80
CA VAL A 91 1.86 6.34 11.60
C VAL A 91 1.92 5.35 10.43
N VAL A 92 0.99 4.40 10.42
CA VAL A 92 0.86 3.40 9.36
C VAL A 92 -0.43 3.68 8.60
N LEU A 93 -0.31 3.86 7.29
CA LEU A 93 -1.45 3.95 6.39
C LEU A 93 -1.67 2.57 5.77
N MET A 94 -2.90 2.08 5.82
CA MET A 94 -3.30 0.78 5.31
C MET A 94 -4.38 0.94 4.25
N LEU A 95 -4.27 0.16 3.18
CA LEU A 95 -5.26 0.07 2.12
C LEU A 95 -6.01 -1.26 2.25
N TYR A 96 -7.32 -1.16 2.18
CA TYR A 96 -8.23 -2.29 2.10
C TYR A 96 -9.01 -2.25 0.79
N ALA A 97 -9.22 -3.41 0.19
CA ALA A 97 -10.11 -3.64 -0.93
C ALA A 97 -11.18 -4.66 -0.48
N ASP A 98 -12.46 -4.31 -0.56
CA ASP A 98 -13.58 -5.14 -0.10
C ASP A 98 -13.37 -5.71 1.33
N ASP A 99 -12.94 -4.82 2.25
CA ASP A 99 -12.54 -5.12 3.63
C ASP A 99 -11.34 -6.08 3.81
N ILE A 100 -10.70 -6.51 2.73
CA ILE A 100 -9.46 -7.28 2.75
C ILE A 100 -8.27 -6.33 2.73
N TYR A 101 -7.34 -6.52 3.66
CA TYR A 101 -6.10 -5.77 3.69
C TYR A 101 -5.19 -6.14 2.51
N VAL A 102 -4.72 -5.14 1.75
CA VAL A 102 -3.93 -5.37 0.52
C VAL A 102 -2.57 -4.69 0.50
N ALA A 103 -2.40 -3.55 1.20
CA ALA A 103 -1.11 -2.85 1.26
C ALA A 103 -1.01 -1.95 2.50
N HIS A 104 0.22 -1.58 2.86
CA HIS A 104 0.48 -0.52 3.82
C HIS A 104 1.71 0.30 3.42
N THR A 105 1.81 1.50 3.98
CA THR A 105 3.02 2.31 3.95
C THR A 105 3.19 3.06 5.26
N LYS A 106 4.42 3.48 5.55
CA LYS A 106 4.78 4.20 6.78
C LYS A 106 4.89 5.68 6.45
N LEU A 107 4.24 6.52 7.25
CA LEU A 107 4.32 7.98 7.16
C LEU A 107 4.96 8.56 8.43
N VAL A 108 5.89 9.49 8.24
CA VAL A 108 6.52 10.25 9.33
C VAL A 108 5.97 11.67 9.34
N VAL A 109 5.28 12.04 10.42
CA VAL A 109 4.72 13.37 10.66
C VAL A 109 5.62 14.15 11.60
N LEU A 110 6.07 15.32 11.16
CA LEU A 110 6.91 16.24 11.91
C LEU A 110 6.06 17.27 12.67
N ARG A 111 6.69 17.95 13.63
CA ARG A 111 6.12 19.11 14.33
C ARG A 111 6.12 20.36 13.45
#